data_AF-A0A7Y4STE9-F1
#
_entry.id   AF-A0A7Y4STE9-F1
#
_cell.length_a   1.000
_cell.length_b   1.000
_cell.length_c   1.000
_cell.angle_alpha   90.00
_cell.angle_beta   90.00
_cell.angle_gamma   90.00
#
_symmetry.space_group_name_H-M   'P 1'
#
loop_
_entity.id
_entity.type
_entity.pdbx_description
1 polymer ?
#
loop_
_entity_poly.entity_id
_entity_poly.type
_entity_poly.pdbx_seq_one_letter_code
_entity_poly.pdbx_strand_id
1 'polypeptide(L)'
;MRFDRRRYLINGFQYRLILYQAVYFFLLLFTVFLLSILPLIANIENGAEAIGDRAASARILLYAHESVLPYLLPLFGGLFLHSILVSHRIAGPIYRFGVVLRSMLGGDFSSRVKLRPRDYLKEEARLLDDLLGTLEAKFARLKEDARALEGLVGELGASAPARAETIAGLKKRIEGMRAGLEALTLRPTNETAAISSEPAQARARGAA
;
A
#
# COMPACT_ATOMS: atom_id res chain seq x y z
N MET A 1 21.49 -12.57 -20.90
CA MET A 1 20.20 -12.12 -20.33
C MET A 1 20.46 -10.92 -19.43
N ARG A 2 19.90 -9.77 -19.78
CA ARG A 2 20.10 -8.49 -19.08
C ARG A 2 19.36 -8.53 -17.73
N PHE A 3 20.11 -8.38 -16.64
CA PHE A 3 19.55 -8.17 -15.31
C PHE A 3 18.89 -6.78 -15.27
N ASP A 4 17.57 -6.76 -15.28
CA ASP A 4 16.79 -5.54 -15.32
C ASP A 4 16.92 -4.78 -13.98
N ARG A 5 17.06 -3.45 -14.07
CA ARG A 5 17.58 -2.58 -13.01
C ARG A 5 16.61 -2.52 -11.83
N ARG A 6 16.93 -3.24 -10.75
CA ARG A 6 16.17 -3.18 -9.48
C ARG A 6 16.46 -1.89 -8.73
N ARG A 7 15.71 -0.84 -9.05
CA ARG A 7 15.69 0.40 -8.29
C ARG A 7 14.84 0.18 -7.04
N TYR A 8 15.48 -0.35 -5.99
CA TYR A 8 14.85 -0.77 -4.71
C TYR A 8 14.39 0.38 -3.81
N LEU A 9 14.70 1.62 -4.16
CA LEU A 9 14.43 2.82 -3.36
C LEU A 9 13.63 3.82 -4.22
N ILE A 10 12.32 3.63 -4.34
CA ILE A 10 11.42 4.62 -5.00
C ILE A 10 10.19 4.93 -4.14
N ASN A 11 9.95 4.20 -3.05
CA ASN A 11 8.74 4.42 -2.26
C ASN A 11 9.00 5.45 -1.17
N GLY A 12 8.47 6.67 -1.33
CA GLY A 12 8.42 7.66 -0.26
C GLY A 12 7.73 7.15 1.01
N PHE A 13 6.91 6.09 0.92
CA PHE A 13 6.37 5.38 2.08
C PHE A 13 7.46 4.73 2.96
N GLN A 14 8.48 4.10 2.37
CA GLN A 14 9.56 3.45 3.14
C GLN A 14 10.40 4.48 3.89
N TYR A 15 10.80 5.56 3.20
CA TYR A 15 11.55 6.64 3.84
C TYR A 15 10.75 7.33 4.95
N ARG A 16 9.45 7.56 4.73
CA ARG A 16 8.56 8.08 5.79
C ARG A 16 8.48 7.14 6.98
N LEU A 17 8.34 5.82 6.75
CA LEU A 17 8.28 4.85 7.84
C LEU A 17 9.60 4.75 8.62
N ILE A 18 10.73 4.73 7.93
CA ILE A 18 12.06 4.74 8.56
C ILE A 18 12.28 6.06 9.32
N LEU A 19 11.87 7.20 8.74
CA LEU A 19 11.97 8.51 9.38
C LEU A 19 11.10 8.58 10.64
N TYR A 20 9.84 8.15 10.58
CA TYR A 20 8.97 8.10 11.77
C TYR A 20 9.59 7.20 12.84
N GLN A 21 10.11 6.03 12.47
CA GLN A 21 10.80 5.20 13.45
C GLN A 21 12.06 5.84 14.01
N ALA A 22 12.88 6.49 13.19
CA ALA A 22 14.06 7.21 13.67
C ALA A 22 13.69 8.34 14.64
N VAL A 23 12.62 9.09 14.35
CA VAL A 23 12.09 10.14 15.23
C VAL A 23 11.57 9.56 16.54
N TYR A 24 10.77 8.48 16.52
CA TYR A 24 10.32 7.81 17.74
C TYR A 24 11.50 7.29 18.56
N PHE A 25 12.50 6.74 17.89
CA PHE A 25 13.72 6.28 18.53
C PHE A 25 14.49 7.41 19.20
N PHE A 26 14.66 8.51 18.48
CA PHE A 26 15.33 9.70 18.97
C PHE A 26 14.58 10.28 20.16
N LEU A 27 13.26 10.43 20.07
CA LEU A 27 12.41 10.90 21.16
C LEU A 27 12.53 10.00 22.39
N LEU A 28 12.51 8.68 22.22
CA LEU A 28 12.65 7.74 23.32
C LEU A 28 14.03 7.83 23.98
N LEU A 29 15.12 7.85 23.20
CA LEU A 29 16.47 8.04 23.72
C LEU A 29 16.63 9.40 24.41
N PHE A 30 16.04 10.45 23.84
CA PHE A 30 16.04 11.79 24.40
C PHE A 30 15.25 11.84 25.72
N THR A 31 14.10 11.17 25.81
CA THR A 31 13.34 11.04 27.05
C THR A 31 14.12 10.30 28.12
N VAL A 32 14.74 9.16 27.80
CA VAL A 32 15.60 8.42 28.74
C VAL A 32 16.80 9.28 29.19
N PHE A 33 17.43 9.99 28.26
CA PHE A 33 18.51 10.93 28.56
C PHE A 33 18.06 12.05 29.49
N LEU A 34 16.90 12.66 29.23
CA LEU A 34 16.36 13.75 30.04
C LEU A 34 15.97 13.28 31.45
N LEU A 35 15.33 12.11 31.56
CA LEU A 35 15.05 11.43 32.83
C LEU A 35 16.32 11.14 33.64
N SER A 36 17.42 10.83 32.95
CA SER A 36 18.73 10.58 33.56
C SER A 36 19.38 11.87 34.08
N ILE A 37 19.24 12.98 33.34
CA ILE A 37 19.90 14.27 33.64
C ILE A 37 19.09 15.17 34.60
N LEU A 38 17.76 15.16 34.54
CA LEU A 38 16.88 15.96 35.41
C LEU A 38 17.18 15.84 36.93
N PRO A 39 17.31 14.63 37.51
CA PRO A 39 17.64 14.52 38.94
C PRO A 39 19.03 15.07 39.24
N LEU A 40 19.98 15.00 38.30
CA LEU A 40 21.32 15.56 38.49
C LEU A 40 21.29 17.09 38.54
N ILE A 41 20.50 17.74 37.68
CA ILE A 41 20.35 19.20 37.68
C ILE A 41 19.63 19.68 38.95
N ALA A 42 18.53 19.04 39.35
CA ALA A 42 17.79 19.39 40.56
C ALA A 42 18.64 19.30 41.84
N ASN A 43 19.57 18.33 41.91
CA ASN A 43 20.52 18.19 43.01
C ASN A 43 21.61 19.29 43.05
N ILE A 44 21.90 19.92 41.93
CA ILE A 44 22.87 21.03 41.86
C ILE A 44 22.19 22.33 42.29
N GLU A 45 20.98 22.60 41.81
CA GLU A 45 20.25 23.85 42.05
C GLU A 45 19.68 23.95 43.47
N ASN A 46 19.15 22.87 44.03
CA ASN A 46 18.49 22.91 45.34
C ASN A 46 19.46 23.03 46.52
N GLY A 47 20.78 23.10 46.28
CA GLY A 47 21.79 23.23 47.34
C GLY A 47 21.63 22.20 48.46
N ALA A 48 21.03 21.03 48.15
CA ALA A 48 20.45 20.17 49.17
C ALA A 48 21.54 19.56 50.06
N GLU A 49 21.32 19.79 51.34
CA GLU A 49 22.16 19.43 52.47
C GLU A 49 22.53 17.94 52.46
N ALA A 50 23.79 17.66 52.83
CA ALA A 50 24.47 16.37 52.85
C ALA A 50 25.02 15.86 51.50
N ILE A 51 26.35 15.72 51.48
CA ILE A 51 27.16 14.98 50.49
C ILE A 51 26.57 13.58 50.18
N GLY A 52 25.80 13.00 51.12
CA GLY A 52 25.10 11.73 50.97
C GLY A 52 24.07 11.69 49.83
N ASP A 53 23.33 12.77 49.58
CA ASP A 53 22.23 12.77 48.60
C ASP A 53 22.74 12.94 47.16
N ARG A 54 23.84 13.72 47.01
CA ARG A 54 24.63 13.78 45.77
C ARG A 54 25.29 12.45 45.45
N ALA A 55 25.86 11.79 46.46
CA ALA A 55 26.48 10.47 46.28
C ALA A 55 25.43 9.39 45.96
N ALA A 56 24.23 9.45 46.53
CA ALA A 56 23.14 8.54 46.21
C ALA A 56 22.67 8.71 44.76
N SER A 57 22.45 9.95 44.32
CA SER A 57 22.04 10.26 42.94
C SER A 57 23.11 9.89 41.92
N ALA A 58 24.39 10.17 42.22
CA ALA A 58 25.52 9.76 41.39
C ALA A 58 25.66 8.22 41.31
N ARG A 59 25.40 7.50 42.42
CA ARG A 59 25.40 6.03 42.43
C ARG A 59 24.24 5.45 41.63
N ILE A 60 23.03 6.01 41.74
CA ILE A 60 21.88 5.58 40.94
C ILE A 60 22.16 5.81 39.46
N LEU A 61 22.73 6.97 39.09
CA LEU A 61 23.14 7.27 37.73
C LEU A 61 24.22 6.30 37.23
N LEU A 62 25.24 6.04 38.04
CA LEU A 62 26.34 5.13 37.70
C LEU A 62 25.83 3.69 37.54
N TYR A 63 25.00 3.21 38.46
CA TYR A 63 24.35 1.89 38.34
C TYR A 63 23.41 1.83 37.14
N ALA A 64 22.62 2.86 36.86
CA ALA A 64 21.77 2.92 35.67
C ALA A 64 22.61 2.89 34.38
N HIS A 65 23.72 3.62 34.33
CA HIS A 65 24.63 3.62 33.19
C HIS A 65 25.35 2.27 33.01
N GLU A 66 25.80 1.65 34.10
CA GLU A 66 26.61 0.43 34.05
C GLU A 66 25.76 -0.83 33.84
N SER A 67 24.52 -0.85 34.34
CA SER A 67 23.61 -2.00 34.23
C SER A 67 22.54 -1.89 33.15
N VAL A 68 22.14 -0.71 32.66
CA VAL A 68 20.98 -0.60 31.75
C VAL A 68 21.40 -0.26 30.32
N LEU A 69 22.32 0.69 30.15
CA LEU A 69 22.79 1.14 28.83
C LEU A 69 23.39 0.05 27.92
N PRO A 70 24.23 -0.89 28.41
CA PRO A 70 24.78 -1.93 27.53
C PRO A 70 23.71 -2.90 27.00
N TYR A 71 22.55 -2.99 27.65
CA TYR A 71 21.41 -3.80 27.18
C TYR A 71 20.45 -2.99 26.30
N LEU A 72 20.34 -1.67 26.52
CA LEU A 72 19.52 -0.81 25.68
C LEU A 72 20.03 -0.76 24.24
N LEU A 73 21.34 -0.61 24.02
CA LEU A 73 21.91 -0.50 22.67
C LEU A 73 21.59 -1.72 21.77
N PRO A 74 21.81 -2.98 22.18
CA PRO A 74 21.45 -4.15 21.36
C PRO A 74 19.94 -4.35 21.27
N LEU A 75 19.16 -4.07 22.33
CA LEU A 75 17.69 -4.14 22.28
C LEU A 75 17.15 -3.20 21.19
N PHE A 76 17.64 -1.96 21.22
CA PHE A 76 17.26 -0.94 20.27
C PHE A 76 17.77 -1.25 18.85
N GLY A 77 19.03 -1.60 18.69
CA GLY A 77 19.57 -2.02 17.39
C GLY A 77 18.77 -3.18 16.78
N GLY A 78 18.40 -4.16 17.61
CA GLY A 78 17.54 -5.27 17.21
C GLY A 78 16.15 -4.82 16.77
N LEU A 79 15.51 -3.92 17.52
CA LEU A 79 14.18 -3.40 17.19
C LEU A 79 14.20 -2.57 15.90
N PHE A 80 15.23 -1.76 15.70
CA PHE A 80 15.43 -0.96 14.49
C PHE A 80 15.64 -1.87 13.27
N LEU A 81 16.50 -2.88 13.38
CA LEU A 81 16.74 -3.83 12.31
C LEU A 81 15.48 -4.64 11.99
N HIS A 82 14.77 -5.12 13.01
CA HIS A 82 13.50 -5.82 12.84
C HIS A 82 12.47 -4.96 12.11
N SER A 83 12.36 -3.68 12.48
CA SER A 83 11.45 -2.73 11.83
C SER A 83 11.77 -2.54 10.34
N ILE A 84 13.04 -2.39 9.97
CA ILE A 84 13.47 -2.33 8.56
C ILE A 84 13.05 -3.59 7.81
N LEU A 85 13.30 -4.76 8.39
CA LEU A 85 12.93 -6.05 7.77
C LEU A 85 11.42 -6.16 7.55
N VAL A 86 10.61 -5.78 8.53
CA VAL A 86 9.14 -5.78 8.42
C VAL A 86 8.68 -4.77 7.36
N SER A 87 9.25 -3.56 7.34
CA SER A 87 8.95 -2.53 6.34
C SER A 87 9.16 -3.03 4.91
N HIS A 88 10.26 -3.74 4.64
CA HIS A 88 10.53 -4.32 3.33
C HIS A 88 9.49 -5.37 2.91
N ARG A 89 9.01 -6.18 3.85
CA ARG A 89 8.01 -7.22 3.62
C ARG A 89 6.60 -6.67 3.35
N ILE A 90 6.33 -5.41 3.71
CA ILE A 90 5.04 -4.72 3.46
C ILE A 90 5.12 -3.85 2.21
N ALA A 91 6.21 -3.07 2.06
CA ALA A 91 6.35 -2.11 0.97
C ALA A 91 6.49 -2.78 -0.42
N GLY A 92 7.05 -4.00 -0.48
CA GLY A 92 7.11 -4.79 -1.71
C GLY A 92 5.72 -5.08 -2.29
N PRO A 93 4.82 -5.73 -1.52
CA PRO A 93 3.42 -5.94 -1.90
C PRO A 93 2.67 -4.68 -2.32
N ILE A 94 2.75 -3.61 -1.53
CA ILE A 94 2.07 -2.33 -1.84
C ILE A 94 2.50 -1.80 -3.21
N TYR A 95 3.80 -1.86 -3.52
CA TYR A 95 4.30 -1.46 -4.83
C TYR A 95 3.71 -2.33 -5.95
N ARG A 96 3.67 -3.66 -5.75
CA ARG A 96 3.10 -4.59 -6.74
C ARG A 96 1.62 -4.35 -6.97
N PHE A 97 0.84 -4.11 -5.93
CA PHE A 97 -0.58 -3.75 -6.06
C PHE A 97 -0.73 -2.49 -6.92
N GLY A 98 0.08 -1.45 -6.66
CA GLY A 98 0.06 -0.24 -7.47
C GLY A 98 0.41 -0.48 -8.95
N VAL A 99 1.28 -1.44 -9.27
CA VAL A 99 1.58 -1.82 -10.66
C VAL A 99 0.36 -2.49 -11.31
N VAL A 100 -0.24 -3.48 -10.64
CA VAL A 100 -1.41 -4.20 -11.16
C VAL A 100 -2.60 -3.25 -11.33
N LEU A 101 -2.87 -2.39 -10.35
CA LEU A 101 -3.93 -1.38 -10.44
C LEU A 101 -3.69 -0.41 -11.60
N ARG A 102 -2.44 -0.03 -11.89
CA ARG A 102 -2.13 0.79 -13.08
C ARG A 102 -2.40 0.04 -14.38
N SER A 103 -2.10 -1.25 -14.47
CA SER A 103 -2.49 -2.07 -15.63
C SER A 103 -4.02 -2.11 -15.80
N MET A 104 -4.77 -2.27 -14.70
CA MET A 104 -6.23 -2.25 -14.71
C MET A 104 -6.80 -0.91 -15.17
N LEU A 105 -6.19 0.22 -14.74
CA LEU A 105 -6.56 1.56 -15.23
C LEU A 105 -6.32 1.71 -16.74
N GLY A 106 -5.34 0.99 -17.29
CA GLY A 106 -5.08 0.89 -18.72
C GLY A 106 -6.00 -0.11 -19.46
N GLY A 107 -6.93 -0.76 -18.77
CA GLY A 107 -7.84 -1.76 -19.33
C GLY A 107 -7.29 -3.19 -19.40
N ASP A 108 -6.08 -3.44 -18.86
CA ASP A 108 -5.53 -4.78 -18.76
C ASP A 108 -5.93 -5.45 -17.44
N PHE A 109 -6.86 -6.40 -17.53
CA PHE A 109 -7.31 -7.24 -16.42
C PHE A 109 -6.69 -8.66 -16.43
N SER A 110 -5.78 -8.95 -17.37
CA SER A 110 -5.11 -10.26 -17.46
C SER A 110 -3.92 -10.39 -16.50
N SER A 111 -3.50 -9.27 -15.91
CA SER A 111 -2.45 -9.22 -14.90
C SER A 111 -2.82 -10.09 -13.67
N ARG A 112 -1.79 -10.66 -13.02
CA ARG A 112 -1.95 -11.53 -11.84
C ARG A 112 -1.13 -11.03 -10.66
N VAL A 113 -1.68 -11.19 -9.46
CA VAL A 113 -1.04 -10.73 -8.22
C VAL A 113 -0.26 -11.87 -7.59
N LYS A 114 1.07 -11.85 -7.73
CA LYS A 114 1.95 -12.80 -7.04
C LYS A 114 2.81 -12.07 -6.02
N LEU A 115 2.80 -12.50 -4.76
CA LEU A 115 3.71 -11.97 -3.73
C LEU A 115 4.85 -12.96 -3.43
N ARG A 116 5.90 -12.50 -2.74
CA ARG A 116 6.98 -13.40 -2.31
C ARG A 116 6.51 -14.23 -1.10
N PRO A 117 7.08 -15.42 -0.85
CA PRO A 117 6.63 -16.30 0.22
C PRO A 117 6.67 -15.68 1.63
N ARG A 118 7.59 -14.74 1.87
CA ARG A 118 7.74 -14.07 3.16
C ARG A 118 7.02 -12.72 3.21
N ASP A 119 6.40 -12.26 2.14
CA ASP A 119 5.74 -10.95 2.18
C ASP A 119 4.48 -11.00 3.05
N TYR A 120 4.11 -9.83 3.59
CA TYR A 120 2.79 -9.63 4.21
C TYR A 120 1.74 -9.38 3.11
N LEU A 121 0.47 -9.19 3.53
CA LEU A 121 -0.64 -8.84 2.64
C LEU A 121 -1.04 -9.93 1.62
N LYS A 122 -0.87 -11.21 2.00
CA LYS A 122 -1.18 -12.34 1.11
C LYS A 122 -2.67 -12.52 0.87
N GLU A 123 -3.49 -12.23 1.87
CA GLU A 123 -4.94 -12.35 1.75
C GLU A 123 -5.48 -11.27 0.82
N GLU A 124 -4.98 -10.04 0.95
CA GLU A 124 -5.30 -8.91 0.08
C GLU A 124 -4.83 -9.16 -1.35
N ALA A 125 -3.66 -9.78 -1.52
CA ALA A 125 -3.20 -10.22 -2.83
C ALA A 125 -4.15 -11.24 -3.46
N ARG A 126 -4.64 -12.20 -2.67
CA ARG A 126 -5.62 -13.20 -3.12
C ARG A 126 -6.95 -12.53 -3.49
N LEU A 127 -7.47 -11.64 -2.64
CA LEU A 127 -8.70 -10.90 -2.92
C LEU A 127 -8.59 -10.05 -4.20
N LEU A 128 -7.45 -9.41 -4.43
CA LEU A 128 -7.20 -8.65 -5.66
C LEU A 128 -7.11 -9.57 -6.89
N ASP A 129 -6.51 -10.74 -6.76
CA ASP A 129 -6.44 -11.75 -7.84
C ASP A 129 -7.83 -12.33 -8.15
N ASP A 130 -8.63 -12.63 -7.12
CA ASP A 130 -10.02 -13.11 -7.25
C ASP A 130 -10.91 -12.03 -7.91
N LEU A 131 -10.72 -10.76 -7.56
CA LEU A 131 -11.38 -9.63 -8.22
C LEU A 131 -11.00 -9.55 -9.71
N LEU A 132 -9.71 -9.65 -10.03
CA LEU A 132 -9.22 -9.65 -11.41
C LEU A 132 -9.85 -10.80 -12.21
N GLY A 133 -9.86 -12.01 -11.66
CA GLY A 133 -10.49 -13.16 -12.31
C GLY A 133 -11.99 -12.97 -12.54
N THR A 134 -12.69 -12.36 -11.58
CA THR A 134 -14.12 -12.04 -11.73
C THR A 134 -14.35 -11.01 -12.84
N LEU A 135 -13.54 -9.95 -12.89
CA LEU A 135 -13.65 -8.92 -13.92
C LEU A 135 -13.29 -9.48 -15.30
N GLU A 136 -12.22 -10.26 -15.40
CA GLU A 136 -11.80 -10.92 -16.63
C GLU A 136 -12.92 -11.82 -17.19
N ALA A 137 -13.55 -12.64 -16.33
CA ALA A 137 -14.67 -13.49 -16.75
C ALA A 137 -15.89 -12.68 -17.22
N LYS A 138 -16.22 -11.57 -16.54
CA LYS A 138 -17.31 -10.67 -16.96
C LYS A 138 -17.02 -10.02 -18.32
N PHE A 139 -15.82 -9.50 -18.53
CA PHE A 139 -15.42 -8.89 -19.80
C PHE A 139 -15.32 -9.92 -20.94
N ALA A 140 -14.87 -11.14 -20.66
CA ALA A 140 -14.83 -12.21 -21.64
C ALA A 140 -16.24 -12.55 -22.16
N ARG A 141 -17.23 -12.68 -21.26
CA ARG A 141 -18.64 -12.89 -21.63
C ARG A 141 -19.19 -11.74 -22.46
N LEU A 142 -18.92 -10.50 -22.05
CA LEU A 142 -19.37 -9.32 -22.79
C LEU A 142 -18.79 -9.29 -24.22
N LYS A 143 -17.52 -9.66 -24.38
CA LYS A 143 -16.86 -9.74 -25.70
C LYS A 143 -17.43 -10.87 -26.55
N GLU A 144 -17.79 -11.99 -25.96
CA GLU A 144 -18.45 -13.10 -26.65
C GLU A 144 -19.86 -12.71 -27.13
N ASP A 145 -20.64 -12.04 -26.28
CA ASP A 145 -21.97 -11.54 -26.63
C ASP A 145 -21.91 -10.49 -27.75
N ALA A 146 -20.93 -9.58 -27.70
CA ALA A 146 -20.70 -8.60 -28.77
C ALA A 146 -20.37 -9.25 -30.12
N ARG A 147 -19.46 -10.24 -30.13
CA ARG A 147 -19.13 -11.00 -31.36
C ARG A 147 -20.32 -11.76 -31.92
N ALA A 148 -21.13 -12.36 -31.05
CA ALA A 148 -22.33 -13.06 -31.48
C ALA A 148 -23.37 -12.11 -32.08
N LEU A 149 -23.53 -10.91 -31.51
CA LEU A 149 -24.38 -9.85 -32.08
C LEU A 149 -23.88 -9.41 -33.45
N GLU A 150 -22.58 -9.17 -33.62
CA GLU A 150 -21.98 -8.83 -34.93
C GLU A 150 -22.25 -9.91 -35.98
N GLY A 151 -22.12 -11.19 -35.62
CA GLY A 151 -22.43 -12.31 -36.51
C GLY A 151 -23.89 -12.31 -36.97
N LEU A 152 -24.83 -12.19 -36.02
CA LEU A 152 -26.27 -12.16 -36.31
C LEU A 152 -26.69 -10.95 -37.17
N VAL A 153 -26.07 -9.78 -36.96
CA VAL A 153 -26.30 -8.59 -37.80
C VAL A 153 -25.78 -8.82 -39.22
N GLY A 154 -24.63 -9.48 -39.38
CA GLY A 154 -24.10 -9.88 -40.69
C GLY A 154 -25.05 -10.81 -41.45
N GLU A 155 -25.64 -11.79 -40.77
CA GLU A 155 -26.63 -12.72 -41.36
C GLU A 155 -27.93 -12.02 -41.78
N LEU A 156 -28.38 -11.02 -41.02
CA LEU A 156 -29.54 -10.19 -41.33
C LEU A 156 -29.38 -9.40 -42.64
N GLY A 157 -28.14 -9.04 -43.01
CA GLY A 157 -27.82 -8.39 -44.27
C GLY A 157 -27.81 -9.33 -45.49
N ALA A 158 -27.74 -10.65 -45.26
CA ALA A 158 -27.51 -11.65 -46.31
C ALA A 158 -28.77 -12.41 -46.78
N SER A 159 -29.91 -12.40 -46.07
CA SER A 159 -31.14 -13.10 -46.52
C SER A 159 -32.47 -12.69 -45.84
N ALA A 160 -33.56 -12.66 -46.61
CA ALA A 160 -34.91 -12.25 -46.16
C ALA A 160 -35.74 -13.29 -45.36
N PRO A 161 -35.67 -14.62 -45.61
CA PRO A 161 -36.53 -15.58 -44.91
C PRO A 161 -36.04 -16.03 -43.52
N ALA A 162 -34.77 -15.79 -43.17
CA ALA A 162 -34.20 -16.15 -41.85
C ALA A 162 -34.49 -15.12 -40.73
N ARG A 163 -35.12 -13.98 -41.07
CA ARG A 163 -35.23 -12.79 -40.21
C ARG A 163 -35.88 -13.05 -38.84
N ALA A 164 -36.87 -13.93 -38.72
CA ALA A 164 -37.58 -14.14 -37.46
C ALA A 164 -36.70 -14.82 -36.40
N GLU A 165 -35.93 -15.84 -36.78
CA GLU A 165 -35.02 -16.55 -35.88
C GLU A 165 -33.80 -15.69 -35.54
N THR A 166 -33.24 -14.97 -36.51
CA THR A 166 -32.13 -14.03 -36.29
C THR A 166 -32.53 -12.88 -35.36
N ILE A 167 -33.75 -12.33 -35.49
CA ILE A 167 -34.27 -11.28 -34.59
C ILE A 167 -34.48 -11.81 -33.16
N ALA A 168 -34.97 -13.05 -33.01
CA ALA A 168 -35.13 -13.68 -31.69
C ALA A 168 -33.76 -13.92 -31.02
N GLY A 169 -32.76 -14.37 -31.79
CA GLY A 169 -31.37 -14.51 -31.31
C GLY A 169 -30.76 -13.17 -30.89
N LEU A 170 -30.99 -12.11 -31.67
CA LEU A 170 -30.51 -10.76 -31.37
C LEU A 170 -31.10 -10.23 -30.06
N LYS A 171 -32.43 -10.37 -29.87
CA LYS A 171 -33.12 -9.98 -28.63
C LYS A 171 -32.54 -10.68 -27.41
N LYS A 172 -32.39 -12.01 -27.47
CA LYS A 172 -31.85 -12.81 -26.37
C LYS A 172 -30.43 -12.38 -25.98
N ARG A 173 -29.59 -12.02 -26.95
CA ARG A 173 -28.21 -11.58 -26.68
C ARG A 173 -28.13 -10.15 -26.14
N ILE A 174 -28.98 -9.24 -26.63
CA ILE A 174 -29.14 -7.91 -26.06
C ILE A 174 -29.59 -8.01 -24.60
N GLU A 175 -30.53 -8.90 -24.28
CA GLU A 175 -30.95 -9.18 -22.91
C GLU A 175 -29.80 -9.73 -22.05
N GLY A 176 -29.00 -10.67 -22.57
CA GLY A 176 -27.81 -11.19 -21.89
C GLY A 176 -26.77 -10.11 -21.59
N MET A 177 -26.45 -9.27 -22.58
CA MET A 177 -25.54 -8.14 -22.41
C MET A 177 -26.08 -7.10 -21.42
N ARG A 178 -27.38 -6.81 -21.49
CA ARG A 178 -28.07 -5.90 -20.55
C ARG A 178 -28.00 -6.43 -19.12
N ALA A 179 -28.29 -7.72 -18.90
CA ALA A 179 -28.18 -8.33 -17.58
C ALA A 179 -26.74 -8.31 -17.06
N GLY A 180 -25.75 -8.54 -17.94
CA GLY A 180 -24.33 -8.40 -17.60
C GLY A 180 -23.91 -6.98 -17.20
N LEU A 181 -24.48 -5.96 -17.85
CA LEU A 181 -24.27 -4.56 -17.54
C LEU A 181 -25.02 -4.12 -16.27
N GLU A 182 -26.24 -4.59 -16.03
CA GLU A 182 -27.00 -4.32 -14.80
C GLU A 182 -26.33 -4.94 -13.56
N ALA A 183 -25.61 -6.06 -13.74
CA ALA A 183 -24.80 -6.67 -12.69
C ALA A 183 -23.50 -5.88 -12.37
N LEU A 184 -23.18 -4.83 -13.13
CA LEU A 184 -22.10 -3.90 -12.83
C LEU A 184 -22.71 -2.65 -12.18
N THR A 185 -22.49 -2.49 -10.88
CA THR A 185 -22.85 -1.25 -10.19
C THR A 185 -21.88 -0.15 -10.61
N LEU A 186 -22.23 0.58 -11.66
CA LEU A 186 -21.44 1.70 -12.18
C LEU A 186 -21.89 2.99 -11.51
N ARG A 187 -20.93 3.79 -11.04
CA ARG A 187 -21.20 5.17 -10.61
C ARG A 187 -21.56 6.00 -11.85
N PRO A 188 -22.63 6.82 -11.84
CA PRO A 188 -22.96 7.68 -12.96
C PRO A 188 -21.76 8.59 -13.28
N THR A 189 -21.40 8.66 -14.56
CA THR A 189 -20.14 9.22 -15.06
C THR A 189 -19.91 10.69 -14.67
N ASN A 190 -20.98 11.40 -14.27
CA ASN A 190 -20.96 12.83 -13.95
C ASN A 190 -20.18 13.19 -12.67
N GLU A 191 -19.89 12.25 -11.76
CA GLU A 191 -19.17 12.56 -10.51
C GLU A 191 -17.65 12.29 -10.57
N THR A 192 -17.17 11.53 -11.56
CA THR A 192 -15.77 11.07 -11.61
C THR A 192 -14.80 12.17 -12.06
N ALA A 193 -15.31 13.24 -12.69
CA ALA A 193 -14.50 14.38 -13.12
C ALA A 193 -13.91 15.19 -11.93
N ALA A 194 -14.44 15.02 -10.71
CA ALA A 194 -13.95 15.73 -9.53
C ALA A 194 -12.70 15.11 -8.88
N ILE A 195 -12.33 13.87 -9.24
CA ILE A 195 -11.17 13.17 -8.63
C ILE A 195 -9.91 13.35 -9.48
N SER A 196 -10.04 13.66 -10.77
CA SER A 196 -8.91 13.91 -11.68
C SER A 196 -8.30 15.32 -11.57
N SER A 197 -8.85 16.20 -10.72
CA SER A 197 -8.42 17.59 -10.57
C SER A 197 -7.68 17.87 -9.26
N GLU A 198 -6.90 16.92 -8.74
CA GLU A 198 -5.88 17.25 -7.75
C GLU A 198 -4.55 17.50 -8.50
N PRO A 199 -4.14 18.77 -8.70
CA PRO A 199 -2.94 19.07 -9.47
C PRO A 199 -1.71 18.58 -8.72
N ALA A 200 -0.86 17.84 -9.42
CA ALA A 200 0.51 17.49 -9.06
C ALA A 200 1.44 18.72 -8.97
N GLN A 201 1.02 19.79 -8.29
CA GLN A 201 1.76 21.07 -8.16
C GLN A 201 2.20 21.40 -6.72
N ALA A 202 1.94 20.54 -5.73
CA ALA A 202 2.40 20.77 -4.35
C ALA A 202 3.86 20.32 -4.07
N ARG A 203 4.71 20.11 -5.10
CA ARG A 203 6.12 19.70 -4.92
C ARG A 203 7.19 20.61 -5.55
N ALA A 204 6.83 21.82 -5.99
CA ALA A 204 7.79 22.76 -6.58
C ALA A 204 7.85 24.14 -5.88
N ARG A 205 7.35 24.27 -4.64
CA ARG A 205 7.53 25.48 -3.83
C ARG A 205 7.93 25.11 -2.41
N GLY A 206 9.23 25.02 -2.17
CA GLY A 206 9.80 24.71 -0.86
C GLY A 206 11.25 24.25 -0.92
N ALA A 207 12.08 24.96 -1.69
CA ALA A 207 13.54 24.92 -1.60
C ALA A 207 14.08 26.16 -2.33
N ALA A 208 13.92 27.31 -1.69
CA ALA A 208 14.92 28.36 -1.67
C ALA A 208 15.51 28.33 -0.26
#